data_AF-A0A7J6RXL0-F1
#
_entry.id   AF-A0A7J6RXL0-F1
#
_cell.length_a   1.000
_cell.length_b   1.000
_cell.length_c   1.000
_cell.angle_alpha   90.00
_cell.angle_beta   90.00
_cell.angle_gamma   90.00
#
_symmetry.space_group_name_H-M   'P 1'
#
loop_
_entity.id
_entity.type
_entity.pdbx_description
1 polymer ?
#
loop_
_entity_poly.entity_id
_entity_poly.type
_entity_poly.pdbx_seq_one_letter_code
_entity_poly.pdbx_strand_id
1 'polypeptide(L)'
;DPECSHEGCSVRARRFIRKGEELTMDYGLKSNLQFLIRGGFTIPGNHLGYPIQLNFTKSGSDAESWMKESQFSKCRDPFVIGLDSDWGRMVKCSRSAQYAAESDASHLKQLWSSGALDHLPSELSSLDVKALQSIASSLQERVDEINRRLASVDIPTMETDSDPLSSKLLDVVRQELEAAIAWRDKAGALVQGTAWRD
;
A
#
# COMPACT_ATOMS: atom_id res chain seq x y z
N ASP A 1 -17.42 -1.87 11.31
CA ASP A 1 -18.09 -0.57 11.14
C ASP A 1 -19.06 -0.32 12.27
N PRO A 2 -18.93 0.78 13.01
CA PRO A 2 -19.98 1.21 13.93
C PRO A 2 -21.21 1.61 13.10
N GLU A 3 -22.36 1.01 13.42
CA GLU A 3 -23.65 1.45 12.88
C GLU A 3 -24.05 2.70 13.66
N CYS A 4 -23.81 3.86 13.06
CA CYS A 4 -24.23 5.15 13.60
C CYS A 4 -25.58 5.54 12.99
N SER A 5 -26.57 5.73 13.86
CA SER A 5 -27.86 6.32 13.52
C SER A 5 -27.96 7.70 14.18
N HIS A 6 -29.05 8.43 13.89
CA HIS A 6 -29.36 9.68 14.60
C HIS A 6 -29.54 9.49 16.11
N GLU A 7 -29.76 8.26 16.58
CA GLU A 7 -29.94 7.91 18.00
C GLU A 7 -28.62 7.52 18.69
N GLY A 8 -27.52 7.34 17.93
CA GLY A 8 -26.20 7.02 18.47
C GLY A 8 -25.43 5.98 17.65
N CYS A 9 -24.19 5.71 18.06
CA CYS A 9 -23.33 4.70 17.46
C CYS A 9 -23.33 3.42 18.30
N SER A 10 -23.57 2.28 17.64
CA SER A 10 -23.47 0.96 18.28
C SER A 10 -22.17 0.25 17.90
N VAL A 11 -21.58 -0.46 18.86
CA VAL A 11 -20.40 -1.32 18.64
C VAL A 11 -20.75 -2.73 19.06
N ARG A 12 -20.58 -3.70 18.15
CA ARG A 12 -20.81 -5.12 18.43
C ARG A 12 -19.49 -5.83 18.71
N ALA A 13 -19.46 -6.66 19.74
CA ALA A 13 -18.31 -7.51 20.01
C ALA A 13 -18.12 -8.53 18.89
N ARG A 14 -16.89 -8.63 18.38
CA ARG A 14 -16.54 -9.59 17.31
C ARG A 14 -16.50 -11.04 17.77
N ARG A 15 -16.44 -11.25 19.08
CA ARG A 15 -16.35 -12.56 19.74
C ARG A 15 -16.99 -12.49 21.12
N PHE A 16 -17.19 -13.66 21.72
CA PHE A 16 -17.53 -13.75 23.13
C PHE A 16 -16.37 -13.23 23.99
N ILE A 17 -16.68 -12.41 25.00
CA ILE A 17 -15.72 -11.80 25.93
C ILE A 17 -16.13 -12.23 27.34
N ARG A 18 -15.23 -12.88 28.07
CA ARG A 18 -15.51 -13.35 29.43
C ARG A 18 -15.43 -12.19 30.44
N LYS A 19 -16.11 -12.34 31.57
CA LYS A 19 -15.98 -11.38 32.68
C LYS A 19 -14.51 -11.31 33.14
N GLY A 20 -13.95 -10.10 33.19
CA GLY A 20 -12.55 -9.85 33.55
C GLY A 20 -11.57 -9.91 32.37
N GLU A 21 -12.05 -10.20 31.17
CA GLU A 21 -11.25 -10.12 29.95
C GLU A 21 -11.24 -8.69 29.40
N GLU A 22 -10.12 -8.27 28.81
CA GLU A 22 -9.99 -6.96 28.17
C GLU A 22 -10.89 -6.87 26.93
N LEU A 23 -11.63 -5.76 26.84
CA LEU A 23 -12.43 -5.44 25.66
C LEU A 23 -11.58 -4.64 24.69
N THR A 24 -11.30 -5.22 23.52
CA THR A 24 -10.53 -4.57 22.46
C THR A 24 -11.41 -4.22 21.26
N MET A 25 -11.04 -3.16 20.55
CA MET A 25 -11.69 -2.74 19.31
C MET A 25 -10.67 -2.56 18.19
N ASP A 26 -11.12 -2.78 16.96
CA ASP A 26 -10.30 -2.59 15.76
C ASP A 26 -10.48 -1.16 15.25
N TYR A 27 -9.37 -0.44 15.14
CA TYR A 27 -9.31 0.95 14.67
C TYR A 27 -9.23 1.10 13.14
N GLY A 28 -9.36 -0.01 12.42
CA GLY A 28 -9.26 -0.12 10.97
C GLY A 28 -7.83 -0.36 10.48
N LEU A 29 -7.70 -0.55 9.17
CA LEU A 29 -6.42 -0.78 8.49
C LEU A 29 -5.64 0.54 8.42
N LYS A 30 -4.73 0.74 9.39
CA LYS A 30 -3.88 1.92 9.50
C LYS A 30 -2.45 1.49 9.83
N SER A 31 -1.49 2.22 9.27
CA SER A 31 -0.07 2.04 9.59
C SER A 31 0.27 2.52 10.99
N ASN A 32 1.41 2.04 11.53
CA ASN A 32 1.90 2.51 12.81
C ASN A 32 2.23 4.01 12.81
N LEU A 33 2.62 4.61 11.67
CA LEU A 33 2.80 6.06 11.58
C LEU A 33 1.49 6.83 11.69
N GLN A 34 0.40 6.32 11.12
CA GLN A 34 -0.92 6.93 11.31
C GLN A 34 -1.38 6.85 12.76
N PHE A 35 -1.15 5.72 13.44
CA PHE A 35 -1.45 5.58 14.87
C PHE A 35 -0.56 6.49 15.73
N LEU A 36 0.72 6.63 15.39
CA LEU A 36 1.64 7.47 16.13
C LEU A 36 1.28 8.95 16.00
N ILE A 37 1.06 9.44 14.77
CA ILE A 37 0.72 10.84 14.50
C ILE A 37 -0.64 11.23 15.11
N ARG A 38 -1.66 10.36 14.99
CA ARG A 38 -3.04 10.72 15.36
C ARG A 38 -3.46 10.24 16.75
N GLY A 39 -2.82 9.19 17.25
CA GLY A 39 -3.17 8.53 18.51
C GLY A 39 -2.06 8.53 19.54
N GLY A 40 -0.81 8.84 19.16
CA GLY A 40 0.34 8.82 20.08
C GLY A 40 0.78 7.41 20.50
N PHE A 41 0.37 6.36 19.78
CA PHE A 41 0.73 4.97 20.07
C PHE A 41 1.07 4.18 18.80
N THR A 42 1.71 3.03 18.99
CA THR A 42 1.94 2.02 17.94
C THR A 42 1.30 0.71 18.36
N ILE A 43 0.98 -0.16 17.39
CA ILE A 43 0.43 -1.49 17.66
C ILE A 43 1.52 -2.52 17.34
N PRO A 44 1.98 -3.32 18.32
CA PRO A 44 2.91 -4.41 18.07
C PRO A 44 2.36 -5.41 17.05
N GLY A 45 3.18 -5.83 16.09
CA GLY A 45 2.78 -6.75 15.02
C GLY A 45 1.94 -6.13 13.89
N ASN A 46 1.67 -4.82 13.94
CA ASN A 46 1.07 -4.12 12.81
C ASN A 46 2.13 -3.82 11.75
N HIS A 47 2.22 -4.63 10.71
CA HIS A 47 3.21 -4.52 9.64
C HIS A 47 2.77 -3.62 8.47
N LEU A 48 1.65 -2.91 8.59
CA LEU A 48 1.15 -2.03 7.52
C LEU A 48 2.03 -0.79 7.36
N GLY A 49 2.52 -0.56 6.14
CA GLY A 49 3.23 0.64 5.74
C GLY A 49 2.28 1.82 5.52
N TYR A 50 2.83 3.03 5.54
CA TYR A 50 2.02 4.25 5.30
C TYR A 50 1.39 4.25 3.92
N PRO A 51 0.16 4.77 3.77
CA PRO A 51 -0.47 4.87 2.46
C PRO A 51 0.37 5.67 1.48
N ILE A 52 0.61 5.11 0.29
CA ILE A 52 1.30 5.76 -0.83
C ILE A 52 0.32 6.09 -1.95
N GLN A 53 0.57 7.15 -2.68
CA GLN A 53 -0.17 7.44 -3.91
C GLN A 53 0.77 7.24 -5.09
N LEU A 54 0.33 6.42 -6.05
CA LEU A 54 1.08 6.18 -7.27
C LEU A 54 0.60 7.13 -8.36
N ASN A 55 1.55 7.77 -9.03
CA ASN A 55 1.27 8.61 -10.19
C ASN A 55 1.24 7.72 -11.44
N PHE A 56 0.05 7.29 -11.82
CA PHE A 56 -0.18 6.65 -13.10
C PHE A 56 -0.35 7.71 -14.20
N THR A 57 0.66 8.56 -14.42
CA THR A 57 0.59 9.59 -15.46
C THR A 57 0.95 9.01 -16.83
N LYS A 58 -0.02 9.06 -17.75
CA LYS A 58 0.24 9.00 -19.19
C LYS A 58 1.12 10.20 -19.56
N SER A 59 2.19 9.99 -20.31
CA SER A 59 2.79 11.09 -21.08
C SER A 59 1.78 11.48 -22.17
N GLY A 60 0.92 12.46 -21.89
CA GLY A 60 -0.15 12.92 -22.78
C GLY A 60 -1.51 13.02 -22.08
N SER A 61 -2.25 14.09 -22.35
CA SER A 61 -3.41 14.65 -21.63
C SER A 61 -4.63 13.75 -21.35
N ASP A 62 -4.60 12.44 -21.66
CA ASP A 62 -5.74 11.53 -21.50
C ASP A 62 -5.69 10.65 -20.25
N ALA A 63 -4.66 10.76 -19.40
CA ALA A 63 -4.54 9.97 -18.16
C ALA A 63 -5.77 10.11 -17.25
N GLU A 64 -6.36 11.31 -17.20
CA GLU A 64 -7.52 11.58 -16.36
C GLU A 64 -8.82 11.02 -16.92
N SER A 65 -8.90 10.79 -18.24
CA SER A 65 -10.14 10.39 -18.91
C SER A 65 -10.52 8.94 -18.56
N TRP A 66 -9.57 8.01 -18.62
CA TRP A 66 -9.83 6.61 -18.26
C TRP A 66 -10.03 6.43 -16.75
N MET A 67 -9.32 7.21 -15.91
CA MET A 67 -9.51 7.19 -14.46
C MET A 67 -10.86 7.76 -13.99
N LYS A 68 -11.66 8.37 -14.88
CA LYS A 68 -13.04 8.82 -14.58
C LYS A 68 -14.07 7.70 -14.74
N GLU A 69 -13.72 6.58 -15.38
CA GLU A 69 -14.62 5.42 -15.39
C GLU A 69 -14.74 4.83 -13.98
N SER A 70 -15.96 4.48 -13.60
CA SER A 70 -16.28 4.01 -12.23
C SER A 70 -15.43 2.83 -11.78
N GLN A 71 -15.03 1.96 -12.72
CA GLN A 71 -14.18 0.81 -12.47
C GLN A 71 -12.73 1.16 -12.09
N PHE A 72 -12.21 2.33 -12.50
CA PHE A 72 -10.84 2.79 -12.22
C PHE A 72 -10.76 3.85 -11.12
N SER A 73 -11.89 4.27 -10.57
CA SER A 73 -11.95 5.25 -9.47
C SER A 73 -11.07 4.84 -8.28
N LYS A 74 -11.03 3.53 -7.96
CA LYS A 74 -10.19 2.96 -6.91
C LYS A 74 -8.69 3.09 -7.15
N CYS A 75 -8.23 3.43 -8.35
CA CYS A 75 -6.81 3.68 -8.61
C CYS A 75 -6.34 5.05 -8.12
N ARG A 76 -7.29 5.93 -7.76
CA ARG A 76 -7.00 7.24 -7.16
C ARG A 76 -6.77 7.15 -5.66
N ASP A 77 -7.33 6.12 -5.02
CA ASP A 77 -7.19 5.92 -3.58
C ASP A 77 -5.75 5.53 -3.22
N PRO A 78 -5.17 6.05 -2.13
CA PRO A 78 -3.86 5.62 -1.65
C PRO A 78 -3.78 4.10 -1.43
N PHE A 79 -2.63 3.51 -1.73
CA PHE A 79 -2.31 2.10 -1.50
C PHE A 79 -1.58 1.93 -0.18
N VAL A 80 -2.05 1.02 0.65
CA VAL A 80 -1.39 0.66 1.91
C VAL A 80 -0.42 -0.50 1.65
N ILE A 81 0.87 -0.21 1.78
CA ILE A 81 1.92 -1.23 1.66
C ILE A 81 1.75 -2.26 2.78
N GLY A 82 1.89 -3.55 2.48
CA GLY A 82 1.65 -4.64 3.42
C GLY A 82 0.22 -5.19 3.43
N LEU A 83 -0.72 -4.62 2.65
CA LEU A 83 -2.03 -5.24 2.39
C LEU A 83 -2.06 -5.96 1.04
N ASP A 84 -2.26 -7.27 1.03
CA ASP A 84 -2.34 -8.06 -0.22
C ASP A 84 -3.46 -7.59 -1.15
N SER A 85 -4.57 -7.12 -0.60
CA SER A 85 -5.67 -6.54 -1.39
C SER A 85 -5.21 -5.30 -2.17
N ASP A 86 -4.31 -4.50 -1.61
CA ASP A 86 -3.77 -3.31 -2.27
C ASP A 86 -2.63 -3.65 -3.23
N TRP A 87 -1.89 -4.73 -3.01
CA TRP A 87 -0.99 -5.28 -4.02
C TRP A 87 -1.76 -5.63 -5.30
N GLY A 88 -2.83 -6.43 -5.19
CA GLY A 88 -3.67 -6.79 -6.32
C GLY A 88 -4.30 -5.58 -7.02
N ARG A 89 -4.74 -4.57 -6.24
CA ARG A 89 -5.27 -3.31 -6.78
C ARG A 89 -4.19 -2.53 -7.53
N MET A 90 -2.97 -2.44 -6.98
CA MET A 90 -1.84 -1.73 -7.56
C MET A 90 -1.43 -2.32 -8.91
N VAL A 91 -1.33 -3.65 -8.99
CA VAL A 91 -1.08 -4.37 -10.25
C VAL A 91 -2.17 -4.07 -11.27
N LYS A 92 -3.45 -4.17 -10.90
CA LYS A 92 -4.56 -3.87 -11.81
C LYS A 92 -4.50 -2.43 -12.33
N CYS A 93 -4.30 -1.46 -11.44
CA CYS A 93 -4.22 -0.05 -11.80
C CYS A 93 -3.04 0.25 -12.72
N SER A 94 -1.86 -0.31 -12.44
CA SER A 94 -0.68 -0.16 -13.28
C SER A 94 -0.89 -0.77 -14.66
N ARG A 95 -1.44 -2.01 -14.74
CA ARG A 95 -1.78 -2.65 -16.02
C ARG A 95 -2.76 -1.79 -16.82
N SER A 96 -3.87 -1.39 -16.22
CA SER A 96 -4.87 -0.55 -16.88
C SER A 96 -4.27 0.77 -17.39
N ALA A 97 -3.33 1.37 -16.65
CA ALA A 97 -2.60 2.55 -17.11
C ALA A 97 -1.74 2.28 -18.34
N GLN A 98 -0.99 1.16 -18.39
CA GLN A 98 -0.20 0.76 -19.56
C GLN A 98 -1.10 0.47 -20.77
N TYR A 99 -2.22 -0.24 -20.57
CA TYR A 99 -3.18 -0.51 -21.63
C TYR A 99 -3.86 0.77 -22.16
N ALA A 100 -4.23 1.70 -21.30
CA ALA A 100 -4.78 2.99 -21.71
C ALA A 100 -3.75 3.90 -22.43
N ALA A 101 -2.46 3.62 -22.23
CA ALA A 101 -1.38 4.28 -22.95
C ALA A 101 -1.15 3.69 -24.35
N GLU A 102 -1.38 2.38 -24.52
CA GLU A 102 -1.00 1.62 -25.74
C GLU A 102 -2.18 1.14 -26.60
N SER A 103 -3.44 1.21 -26.13
CA SER A 103 -4.60 0.62 -26.80
C SER A 103 -5.88 1.46 -26.73
N ASP A 104 -6.88 1.07 -27.52
CA ASP A 104 -8.21 1.67 -27.59
C ASP A 104 -9.09 1.21 -26.39
N ALA A 105 -9.93 2.10 -25.88
CA ALA A 105 -10.55 1.97 -24.55
C ALA A 105 -11.45 0.72 -24.36
N SER A 106 -11.84 0.06 -25.44
CA SER A 106 -12.70 -1.14 -25.46
C SER A 106 -12.05 -2.38 -24.82
N HIS A 107 -10.72 -2.50 -24.78
CA HIS A 107 -10.02 -3.64 -24.15
C HIS A 107 -9.86 -3.51 -22.62
N LEU A 108 -10.06 -2.32 -22.06
CA LEU A 108 -9.84 -2.04 -20.63
C LEU A 108 -10.80 -2.79 -19.69
N LYS A 109 -12.05 -3.03 -20.12
CA LYS A 109 -13.08 -3.72 -19.33
C LYS A 109 -12.76 -5.19 -19.04
N GLN A 110 -12.04 -5.86 -19.95
CA GLN A 110 -11.76 -7.29 -19.86
C GLN A 110 -10.59 -7.60 -18.90
N LEU A 111 -9.72 -6.62 -18.64
CA LEU A 111 -8.54 -6.76 -17.76
C LEU A 111 -8.89 -6.64 -16.28
N TRP A 112 -9.85 -5.78 -15.93
CA TRP A 112 -10.23 -5.54 -14.55
C TRP A 112 -10.85 -6.78 -13.87
N SER A 113 -11.54 -7.61 -14.67
CA SER A 113 -12.13 -8.89 -14.26
C SER A 113 -11.11 -10.03 -14.17
N SER A 114 -9.93 -9.91 -14.77
CA SER A 114 -8.85 -10.87 -14.55
C SER A 114 -8.23 -10.65 -13.15
N GLY A 115 -8.37 -11.66 -12.30
CA GLY A 115 -7.78 -11.71 -10.96
C GLY A 115 -6.26 -11.61 -11.00
N ALA A 116 -5.68 -11.32 -9.84
CA ALA A 116 -4.31 -10.87 -9.65
C ALA A 116 -3.22 -11.80 -10.22
N LEU A 117 -2.04 -11.23 -10.43
CA LEU A 117 -0.77 -11.95 -10.61
C LEU A 117 -0.33 -12.61 -9.28
N ASP A 118 -1.24 -13.26 -8.56
CA ASP A 118 -0.92 -13.97 -7.31
C ASP A 118 -0.10 -15.24 -7.60
N HIS A 119 -0.21 -15.74 -8.84
CA HIS A 119 0.64 -16.78 -9.39
C HIS A 119 1.21 -16.30 -10.73
N LEU A 120 2.53 -16.47 -10.92
CA LEU A 120 3.19 -16.19 -12.19
C LEU A 120 2.47 -16.94 -13.31
N PRO A 121 1.90 -16.25 -14.31
CA PRO A 121 1.57 -16.89 -15.56
C PRO A 121 2.87 -17.49 -16.11
N SER A 122 2.80 -18.64 -16.78
CA SER A 122 3.97 -19.25 -17.43
C SER A 122 4.67 -18.29 -18.38
N GLU A 123 3.97 -17.26 -18.88
CA GLU A 123 4.53 -16.14 -19.63
C GLU A 123 3.82 -14.83 -19.24
N LEU A 124 4.56 -13.86 -18.71
CA LEU A 124 4.05 -12.50 -18.51
C LEU A 124 3.93 -11.79 -19.87
N SER A 125 2.83 -11.05 -20.09
CA SER A 125 2.75 -10.21 -21.29
C SER A 125 3.70 -9.02 -21.19
N SER A 126 4.07 -8.42 -22.34
CA SER A 126 4.91 -7.22 -22.37
C SER A 126 4.34 -6.05 -21.56
N LEU A 127 3.00 -5.96 -21.50
CA LEU A 127 2.28 -4.96 -20.69
C LEU A 127 2.34 -5.26 -19.20
N ASP A 128 2.32 -6.54 -18.80
CA ASP A 128 2.48 -6.94 -17.40
C ASP A 128 3.89 -6.61 -16.91
N VAL A 129 4.90 -6.84 -17.74
CA VAL A 129 6.29 -6.48 -17.44
C VAL A 129 6.44 -4.97 -17.26
N LYS A 130 5.90 -4.16 -18.18
CA LYS A 130 5.91 -2.69 -18.06
C LYS A 130 5.18 -2.21 -16.81
N ALA A 131 4.04 -2.81 -16.49
CA ALA A 131 3.26 -2.47 -15.30
C ALA A 131 4.03 -2.75 -14.00
N LEU A 132 4.67 -3.92 -13.90
CA LEU A 132 5.50 -4.29 -12.76
C LEU A 132 6.76 -3.43 -12.65
N GLN A 133 7.41 -3.12 -13.77
CA GLN A 133 8.54 -2.18 -13.81
C GLN A 133 8.14 -0.79 -13.32
N SER A 134 6.97 -0.29 -13.74
CA SER A 134 6.44 0.98 -13.25
C SER A 134 6.21 0.96 -11.73
N ILE A 135 5.64 -0.12 -11.20
CA ILE A 135 5.45 -0.29 -9.75
C ILE A 135 6.80 -0.31 -9.02
N ALA A 136 7.75 -1.10 -9.51
CA ALA A 136 9.08 -1.20 -8.91
C ALA A 136 9.80 0.15 -8.89
N SER A 137 9.75 0.92 -9.98
CA SER A 137 10.32 2.26 -10.06
C SER A 137 9.67 3.22 -9.06
N SER A 138 8.33 3.26 -8.98
CA SER A 138 7.65 4.13 -8.01
C SER A 138 7.93 3.74 -6.56
N LEU A 139 8.04 2.45 -6.26
CA LEU A 139 8.43 1.98 -4.93
C LEU A 139 9.90 2.32 -4.63
N GLN A 140 10.78 2.26 -5.62
CA GLN A 140 12.18 2.69 -5.48
C GLN A 140 12.27 4.19 -5.19
N GLU A 141 11.54 5.04 -5.91
CA GLU A 141 11.47 6.48 -5.63
C GLU A 141 11.02 6.75 -4.19
N ARG A 142 10.06 5.97 -3.69
CA ARG A 142 9.60 6.07 -2.31
C ARG A 142 10.67 5.64 -1.30
N VAL A 143 11.37 4.53 -1.56
CA VAL A 143 12.50 4.07 -0.75
C VAL A 143 13.58 5.15 -0.68
N ASP A 144 13.92 5.77 -1.81
CA ASP A 144 14.92 6.83 -1.88
C ASP A 144 14.48 8.10 -1.15
N GLU A 145 13.20 8.45 -1.22
CA GLU A 145 12.62 9.56 -0.46
C GLU A 145 12.74 9.32 1.05
N ILE A 146 12.36 8.13 1.54
CA ILE A 146 12.45 7.77 2.95
C ILE A 146 13.91 7.81 3.41
N ASN A 147 14.82 7.19 2.66
CA ASN A 147 16.26 7.19 2.97
C ASN A 147 16.84 8.61 3.01
N ARG A 148 16.45 9.49 2.08
CA ARG A 148 16.90 10.90 2.08
C ARG A 148 16.40 11.65 3.31
N ARG A 149 15.14 11.45 3.70
CA ARG A 149 14.58 12.04 4.92
C ARG A 149 15.29 11.51 6.17
N LEU A 150 15.54 10.20 6.24
CA LEU A 150 16.31 9.59 7.32
C LEU A 150 17.74 10.14 7.41
N ALA A 151 18.41 10.34 6.28
CA ALA A 151 19.76 10.91 6.24
C ALA A 151 19.82 12.36 6.74
N SER A 152 18.71 13.09 6.68
CA SER A 152 18.61 14.45 7.25
C SER A 152 18.31 14.47 8.75
N VAL A 153 18.08 13.30 9.36
CA VAL A 153 17.79 13.14 10.78
C VAL A 153 19.04 12.61 11.48
N ASP A 154 19.38 13.20 12.63
CA ASP A 154 20.48 12.71 13.47
C ASP A 154 20.03 11.46 14.25
N ILE A 155 20.02 10.33 13.55
CA ILE A 155 19.59 9.03 14.10
C ILE A 155 20.38 8.65 15.35
N PRO A 156 21.73 8.74 15.40
CA PRO A 156 22.48 8.42 16.61
C PRO A 156 22.00 9.22 17.82
N THR A 157 21.75 10.52 17.64
CA THR A 157 21.22 11.37 18.72
C THR A 157 19.82 10.92 19.14
N MET A 158 18.93 10.63 18.19
CA MET A 158 17.58 10.15 18.49
C MET A 158 17.52 8.75 19.13
N GLU A 159 18.48 7.88 18.84
CA GLU A 159 18.59 6.55 19.47
C GLU A 159 19.11 6.62 20.90
N THR A 160 19.94 7.63 21.19
CA THR A 160 20.44 7.91 22.55
C THR A 160 19.55 8.86 23.35
N ASP A 161 18.53 9.42 22.70
CA ASP A 161 17.54 10.28 23.34
C ASP A 161 16.72 9.47 24.35
N SER A 162 16.56 10.04 25.54
CA SER A 162 15.73 9.46 26.58
C SER A 162 14.22 9.57 26.31
N ASP A 163 13.81 10.33 25.28
CA ASP A 163 12.42 10.43 24.86
C ASP A 163 11.91 9.13 24.18
N PRO A 164 10.95 8.41 24.79
CA PRO A 164 10.35 7.21 24.20
C PRO A 164 9.67 7.45 22.85
N LEU A 165 9.29 8.70 22.53
CA LEU A 165 8.67 9.05 21.25
C LEU A 165 9.69 9.03 20.11
N SER A 166 10.93 9.48 20.35
CA SER A 166 12.02 9.48 19.37
C SER A 166 12.34 8.07 18.88
N SER A 167 12.49 7.12 19.81
CA SER A 167 12.72 5.70 19.48
C SER A 167 11.53 5.09 18.73
N LYS A 168 10.29 5.32 19.17
CA LYS A 168 9.09 4.83 18.47
C LYS A 168 8.97 5.36 17.04
N LEU A 169 9.31 6.63 16.82
CA LEU A 169 9.27 7.22 15.49
C LEU A 169 10.29 6.56 14.55
N LEU A 170 11.51 6.31 15.04
CA LEU A 170 12.54 5.61 14.27
C LEU A 170 12.10 4.20 13.87
N ASP A 171 11.55 3.43 14.80
CA ASP A 171 11.06 2.07 14.52
C ASP A 171 9.96 2.06 13.47
N VAL A 172 9.03 3.03 13.56
CA VAL A 172 7.96 3.18 12.58
C VAL A 172 8.49 3.53 11.19
N VAL A 173 9.46 4.44 11.09
CA VAL A 173 10.04 4.81 9.80
C VAL A 173 10.85 3.65 9.20
N ARG A 174 11.57 2.88 10.02
CA ARG A 174 12.26 1.66 9.57
C ARG A 174 11.29 0.62 9.03
N GLN A 175 10.20 0.38 9.75
CA GLN A 175 9.16 -0.54 9.33
C GLN A 175 8.54 -0.15 7.96
N GLU A 176 8.31 1.15 7.74
CA GLU A 176 7.83 1.62 6.44
C GLU A 176 8.83 1.41 5.31
N LEU A 177 10.10 1.68 5.59
CA LEU A 177 11.18 1.44 4.64
C LEU A 177 11.26 -0.05 4.25
N GLU A 178 11.22 -0.94 5.24
CA GLU A 178 11.22 -2.39 5.03
C GLU A 178 10.02 -2.86 4.21
N ALA A 179 8.82 -2.36 4.53
CA ALA A 179 7.61 -2.70 3.77
C ALA A 179 7.72 -2.25 2.30
N ALA A 180 8.23 -1.05 2.05
CA ALA A 180 8.42 -0.52 0.70
C ALA A 180 9.47 -1.33 -0.09
N ILE A 181 10.58 -1.70 0.56
CA ILE A 181 11.62 -2.57 0.00
C ILE A 181 11.03 -3.95 -0.36
N ALA A 182 10.28 -4.57 0.56
CA ALA A 182 9.70 -5.89 0.33
C ALA A 182 8.76 -5.90 -0.89
N TRP A 183 7.91 -4.89 -1.05
CA TRP A 183 7.03 -4.79 -2.22
C TRP A 183 7.78 -4.46 -3.51
N ARG A 184 8.84 -3.65 -3.45
CA ARG A 184 9.72 -3.39 -4.61
C ARG A 184 10.37 -4.68 -5.07
N ASP A 185 10.92 -5.44 -4.14
CA ASP A 185 11.61 -6.70 -4.44
C ASP A 185 10.62 -7.76 -4.95
N LYS A 186 9.40 -7.80 -4.40
CA LYS A 186 8.29 -8.60 -4.94
C LYS A 186 7.98 -8.26 -6.39
N ALA A 187 7.87 -6.96 -6.73
CA ALA A 187 7.67 -6.52 -8.10
C ALA A 187 8.85 -6.92 -9.01
N GLY A 188 10.09 -6.76 -8.54
CA GLY A 188 11.30 -7.12 -9.28
C GLY A 188 11.43 -8.62 -9.54
N ALA A 189 11.11 -9.47 -8.57
CA ALA A 189 11.14 -10.92 -8.72
C ALA A 189 10.13 -11.41 -9.76
N LEU A 190 8.92 -10.86 -9.73
CA LEU A 190 7.91 -11.17 -10.73
C LEU A 190 8.37 -10.78 -12.15
N VAL A 191 9.03 -9.63 -12.33
CA VAL A 191 9.61 -9.23 -13.63
C VAL A 191 10.67 -10.23 -14.12
N GLN A 192 11.47 -10.77 -13.20
CA GLN A 192 12.54 -11.73 -13.51
C GLN A 192 12.03 -13.16 -13.72
N GLY A 193 10.72 -13.40 -13.57
CA GLY A 193 10.16 -14.75 -13.65
C GLY A 193 10.56 -15.65 -12.48
N THR A 194 11.04 -15.07 -11.38
CA THR A 194 11.44 -15.82 -10.19
C THR A 194 10.27 -15.87 -9.20
N ALA A 195 10.04 -17.04 -8.61
CA ALA A 195 9.03 -17.18 -7.57
C ALA A 195 9.41 -16.30 -6.37
N TRP A 196 8.54 -15.37 -6.01
CA TRP A 196 8.65 -14.64 -4.74
C TRP A 196 8.31 -15.62 -3.61
N ARG A 197 9.17 -15.73 -2.61
CA ARG A 197 8.87 -16.50 -1.39
C ARG A 197 8.28 -15.53 -0.38
N ASP A 198 7.05 -15.81 0.05
CA ASP A 198 6.40 -15.15 1.18
C ASP A 198 7.16 -15.42 2.49
#